data_AF-A0A2E3GL68-F1
#
_entry.id   AF-A0A2E3GL68-F1
#
_cell.length_a   1.000
_cell.length_b   1.000
_cell.length_c   1.000
_cell.angle_alpha   90.00
_cell.angle_beta   90.00
_cell.angle_gamma   90.00
#
_symmetry.space_group_name_H-M   'P 1'
#
loop_
_entity.id
_entity.type
_entity.pdbx_description
1 polymer ?
#
loop_
_entity_poly.entity_id
_entity_poly.type
_entity_poly.pdbx_seq_one_letter_code
_entity_poly.pdbx_strand_id
1 'polypeptide(L)'
;MTLTLTKHNAFSLSSLVLGLLYSYYIIYWHEVYVDIAVHKLEDIGLDAFNMVVMKVVLGISGLLCIFIAWRLRWQYKHQRRPQIILHGLLAFALLIGLWMTTHTLLFLEMNVELVHVPMYAILAFFLYFAFRHWTMVVLVALPIMLYDEWYQYIVLHAHYETYYSFNDVMCDVLGLAVGLLLLAILGFYPKRRRLHFVEWIYLAAFSLSGLYFAWLWHKGYLIGYQADRLLHTRFVFNQLLNPAQLWQIHSYTFKEYMVFKPIMGVSIVLGSCIALCFAGLFFRERSI
;
A
#
# COMPACT_ATOMS: atom_id res chain seq x y z
N MET A 1 -2.05 40.13 7.34
CA MET A 1 -2.68 39.02 8.08
C MET A 1 -1.59 37.98 8.34
N THR A 2 -0.92 38.05 9.50
CA THR A 2 0.19 37.15 9.85
C THR A 2 -0.38 35.82 10.33
N LEU A 3 -0.21 34.77 9.53
CA LEU A 3 -0.56 33.39 9.87
C LEU A 3 0.36 32.93 11.02
N THR A 4 -0.09 33.07 12.27
CA THR A 4 0.55 32.44 13.41
C THR A 4 0.27 30.94 13.34
N LEU A 5 1.25 30.17 12.86
CA LEU A 5 1.25 28.71 12.93
C LEU A 5 1.12 28.28 14.39
N THR A 6 -0.03 27.72 14.75
CA THR A 6 -0.16 27.03 16.05
C THR A 6 0.76 25.80 16.05
N LYS A 7 1.26 25.39 17.23
CA LYS A 7 2.14 24.21 17.36
C LYS A 7 1.58 22.95 16.69
N HIS A 8 0.25 22.78 16.71
CA HIS A 8 -0.43 21.66 16.05
C HIS A 8 -0.31 21.73 14.52
N ASN A 9 -0.39 22.93 13.94
CA ASN A 9 -0.25 23.14 12.51
C ASN A 9 1.20 22.93 12.06
N ALA A 10 2.18 23.32 12.88
CA ALA A 10 3.60 23.07 12.59
C ALA A 10 3.92 21.57 12.55
N PHE A 11 3.44 20.79 13.52
CA PHE A 11 3.66 19.34 13.55
C PHE A 11 3.01 18.63 12.36
N SER A 12 1.75 18.96 12.04
CA SER A 12 1.03 18.41 10.88
C SER A 12 1.77 18.73 9.57
N LEU A 13 2.23 19.97 9.40
CA LEU A 13 3.01 20.37 8.23
C LEU A 13 4.35 19.65 8.15
N SER A 14 5.10 19.54 9.25
CA SER A 14 6.35 18.78 9.30
C SER A 14 6.13 17.31 8.95
N SER A 15 5.07 16.69 9.47
CA SER A 15 4.72 15.30 9.11
C SER A 15 4.37 15.16 7.64
N LEU A 16 3.67 16.14 7.04
CA LEU A 16 3.38 16.13 5.61
C LEU A 16 4.66 16.24 4.78
N VAL A 17 5.55 17.19 5.11
CA VAL A 17 6.82 17.38 4.41
C VAL A 17 7.69 16.12 4.52
N LEU A 18 7.83 15.54 5.71
CA LEU A 18 8.57 14.30 5.90
C LEU A 18 7.92 13.14 5.14
N GLY A 19 6.60 13.06 5.13
CA GLY A 19 5.86 12.07 4.34
C GLY A 19 6.18 12.19 2.84
N LEU A 20 6.15 13.40 2.28
CA LEU A 20 6.45 13.65 0.86
C LEU A 20 7.91 13.37 0.52
N LEU A 21 8.86 13.77 1.37
CA LEU A 21 10.28 13.44 1.20
C LEU A 21 10.51 11.92 1.26
N TYR A 22 9.78 11.25 2.15
CA TYR A 22 9.85 9.80 2.27
C TYR A 22 9.18 9.09 1.08
N SER A 23 8.11 9.65 0.49
CA SER A 23 7.55 9.14 -0.77
C SER A 23 8.55 9.27 -1.92
N TYR A 24 9.24 10.40 -2.03
CA TYR A 24 10.32 10.57 -3.00
C TYR A 24 11.41 9.52 -2.79
N TYR A 25 11.78 9.26 -1.54
CA TYR A 25 12.73 8.19 -1.21
C TYR A 25 12.24 6.81 -1.65
N ILE A 26 11.00 6.41 -1.36
CA ILE A 26 10.44 5.11 -1.79
C ILE A 26 10.57 4.96 -3.32
N ILE A 27 10.09 5.95 -4.08
CA ILE A 27 10.00 5.87 -5.54
C ILE A 27 11.38 5.86 -6.21
N TYR A 28 12.29 6.75 -5.79
CA TYR A 28 13.54 6.97 -6.52
C TYR A 28 14.74 6.19 -5.97
N TRP A 29 14.65 5.61 -4.77
CA TRP A 29 15.71 4.76 -4.22
C TRP A 29 15.43 3.27 -4.36
N HIS A 30 14.36 2.89 -5.06
CA HIS A 30 14.00 1.50 -5.29
C HIS A 30 15.18 0.68 -5.86
N GLU A 31 15.91 1.23 -6.86
CA GLU A 31 17.09 0.58 -7.48
C GLU A 31 18.17 0.19 -6.46
N VAL A 32 18.44 1.05 -5.47
CA VAL A 32 19.44 0.76 -4.42
C VAL A 32 19.05 -0.48 -3.60
N TYR A 33 17.75 -0.67 -3.34
CA TYR A 33 17.27 -1.84 -2.61
C TYR A 33 17.31 -3.10 -3.45
N VAL A 34 16.93 -2.99 -4.73
CA VAL A 34 17.02 -4.08 -5.69
C VAL A 34 18.46 -4.54 -5.82
N ASP A 35 19.42 -3.63 -5.98
CA ASP A 35 20.85 -3.97 -6.10
C ASP A 35 21.36 -4.73 -4.87
N ILE A 36 21.01 -4.27 -3.67
CA ILE A 36 21.39 -4.96 -2.43
C ILE A 36 20.75 -6.36 -2.37
N ALA A 37 19.47 -6.47 -2.76
CA ALA A 37 18.75 -7.72 -2.75
C ALA A 37 19.27 -8.71 -3.79
N VAL A 38 19.54 -8.25 -5.01
CA VAL A 38 20.11 -9.04 -6.11
C VAL A 38 21.52 -9.52 -5.74
N HIS A 39 22.37 -8.65 -5.21
CA HIS A 39 23.71 -9.05 -4.77
C HIS A 39 23.63 -10.13 -3.68
N LYS A 40 22.71 -9.99 -2.72
CA LYS A 40 22.48 -11.02 -1.70
C LYS A 40 21.88 -12.29 -2.27
N LEU A 41 20.98 -12.18 -3.25
CA LEU A 41 20.34 -13.29 -3.95
C LEU A 41 21.39 -14.12 -4.70
N GLU A 42 22.31 -13.47 -5.40
CA GLU A 42 23.44 -14.10 -6.10
C GLU A 42 24.40 -14.80 -5.12
N ASP A 43 24.65 -14.22 -3.94
CA ASP A 43 25.54 -14.79 -2.92
C ASP A 43 25.02 -16.11 -2.33
N ILE A 44 23.73 -16.18 -1.97
CA ILE A 44 23.17 -17.29 -1.17
C ILE A 44 22.17 -18.17 -1.92
N GLY A 45 21.76 -17.76 -3.12
CA GLY A 45 20.73 -18.43 -3.91
C GLY A 45 19.30 -18.09 -3.46
N LEU A 46 18.35 -18.26 -4.39
CA LEU A 46 16.95 -17.87 -4.22
C LEU A 46 16.25 -18.53 -3.04
N ASP A 47 16.40 -19.84 -2.86
CA ASP A 47 15.70 -20.55 -1.79
C ASP A 47 16.15 -20.11 -0.40
N ALA A 48 17.46 -19.95 -0.21
CA ALA A 48 18.03 -19.46 1.04
C ALA A 48 17.62 -18.00 1.28
N PHE A 49 17.66 -17.16 0.24
CA PHE A 49 17.23 -15.77 0.31
C PHE A 49 15.75 -15.66 0.71
N ASN A 50 14.86 -16.36 0.01
CA ASN A 50 13.42 -16.39 0.31
C ASN A 50 13.14 -16.91 1.73
N MET A 51 13.89 -17.91 2.20
CA MET A 51 13.78 -18.42 3.56
C MET A 51 14.23 -17.40 4.62
N VAL A 52 15.32 -16.67 4.35
CA VAL A 52 15.81 -15.59 5.24
C VAL A 52 14.78 -14.49 5.34
N VAL A 53 14.27 -14.00 4.20
CA VAL A 53 13.24 -12.95 4.16
C VAL A 53 11.99 -13.42 4.92
N MET A 54 11.54 -14.66 4.68
CA MET A 54 10.39 -15.22 5.39
C MET A 54 10.59 -15.28 6.91
N LYS A 55 11.76 -15.70 7.38
CA LYS A 55 12.08 -15.73 8.82
C LYS A 55 12.03 -14.33 9.43
N VAL A 56 12.55 -13.32 8.72
CA VAL A 56 12.49 -11.92 9.14
C VAL A 56 11.04 -11.43 9.20
N VAL A 57 10.25 -11.66 8.15
CA VAL A 57 8.84 -11.28 8.09
C VAL A 57 8.01 -11.95 9.18
N LEU A 58 8.18 -13.26 9.39
CA LEU A 58 7.52 -14.00 10.46
C LEU A 58 7.97 -13.52 11.85
N GLY A 59 9.26 -13.20 12.02
CA GLY A 59 9.79 -12.63 13.25
C GLY A 59 9.15 -11.29 13.59
N ILE A 60 9.12 -10.35 12.63
CA ILE A 60 8.47 -9.04 12.78
C ILE A 60 6.97 -9.21 13.05
N SER A 61 6.30 -10.05 12.27
CA SER A 61 4.86 -10.33 12.45
C SER A 61 4.56 -10.95 13.82
N GLY A 62 5.41 -11.86 14.30
CA GLY A 62 5.31 -12.45 15.63
C GLY A 62 5.46 -11.41 16.74
N LEU A 63 6.47 -10.53 16.61
CA LEU A 63 6.67 -9.41 17.55
C LEU A 63 5.47 -8.44 17.54
N LEU A 64 4.91 -8.14 16.37
CA LEU A 64 3.70 -7.34 16.23
C LEU A 64 2.50 -8.00 16.93
N CYS A 65 2.28 -9.30 16.73
CA CYS A 65 1.22 -10.05 17.41
C CYS A 65 1.39 -10.04 18.93
N ILE A 66 2.62 -10.22 19.44
CA ILE A 66 2.92 -10.14 20.88
C ILE A 66 2.64 -8.73 21.40
N PHE A 67 3.10 -7.70 20.69
CA PHE A 67 2.88 -6.30 21.05
C PHE A 67 1.37 -5.96 21.08
N ILE A 68 0.63 -6.41 20.08
CA ILE A 68 -0.83 -6.32 20.02
C ILE A 68 -1.44 -6.99 21.25
N ALA A 69 -1.16 -8.27 21.48
CA ALA A 69 -1.72 -9.02 22.60
C ALA A 69 -1.42 -8.35 23.95
N TRP A 70 -0.19 -7.88 24.14
CA TRP A 70 0.21 -7.13 25.34
C TRP A 70 -0.59 -5.84 25.49
N ARG A 71 -0.72 -5.04 24.41
CA ARG A 71 -1.42 -3.77 24.44
C ARG A 71 -2.92 -3.94 24.66
N LEU A 72 -3.52 -4.94 24.00
CA LEU A 72 -4.92 -5.31 24.16
C LEU A 72 -5.20 -5.75 25.60
N ARG A 73 -4.35 -6.60 26.19
CA ARG A 73 -4.43 -7.00 27.60
C ARG A 73 -4.35 -5.81 28.55
N TRP A 74 -3.43 -4.88 28.29
CA TRP A 74 -3.30 -3.65 29.08
C TRP A 74 -4.57 -2.78 29.02
N GLN A 75 -5.13 -2.60 27.82
CA GLN A 75 -6.37 -1.84 27.63
C GLN A 75 -7.57 -2.50 28.33
N TYR A 76 -7.68 -3.82 28.24
CA TYR A 76 -8.74 -4.60 28.88
C TYR A 76 -8.68 -4.48 30.41
N LYS A 77 -7.48 -4.66 30.98
CA LYS A 77 -7.27 -4.59 32.45
C LYS A 77 -7.66 -3.25 33.04
N HIS A 78 -7.41 -2.15 32.32
CA HIS A 78 -7.70 -0.81 32.82
C HIS A 78 -9.07 -0.26 32.38
N GLN A 79 -9.95 -1.09 31.80
CA GLN A 79 -11.28 -0.72 31.28
C GLN A 79 -11.27 0.57 30.42
N ARG A 80 -10.13 0.90 29.79
CA ARG A 80 -9.97 2.21 29.16
C ARG A 80 -10.79 2.36 27.88
N ARG A 81 -11.35 1.26 27.34
CA ARG A 81 -12.03 1.25 26.04
C ARG A 81 -13.18 0.23 26.00
N PRO A 82 -14.21 0.49 25.18
CA PRO A 82 -15.31 -0.45 24.95
C PRO A 82 -14.79 -1.71 24.23
N GLN A 83 -15.28 -2.87 24.67
CA GLN A 83 -14.93 -4.18 24.11
C GLN A 83 -15.09 -4.25 22.59
N ILE A 84 -16.00 -3.48 21.99
CA ILE A 84 -16.23 -3.47 20.54
C ILE A 84 -14.99 -3.02 19.73
N ILE A 85 -14.21 -2.07 20.24
CA ILE A 85 -13.00 -1.57 19.56
C ILE A 85 -11.93 -2.66 19.58
N LEU A 86 -11.82 -3.39 20.70
CA LEU A 86 -10.88 -4.49 20.87
C LEU A 86 -11.13 -5.62 19.86
N HIS A 87 -12.38 -6.08 19.74
CA HIS A 87 -12.76 -7.11 18.77
C HIS A 87 -12.54 -6.64 17.34
N GLY A 88 -12.81 -5.35 17.05
CA GLY A 88 -12.50 -4.76 15.76
C GLY A 88 -11.01 -4.78 15.43
N LEU A 89 -10.13 -4.45 16.38
CA LEU A 89 -8.67 -4.50 16.19
C LEU A 89 -8.20 -5.93 15.93
N LEU A 90 -8.74 -6.92 16.65
CA LEU A 90 -8.42 -8.34 16.42
C LEU A 90 -8.87 -8.81 15.04
N ALA A 91 -10.11 -8.50 14.65
CA ALA A 91 -10.63 -8.84 13.33
C ALA A 91 -9.79 -8.17 12.22
N PHE A 92 -9.42 -6.90 12.39
CA PHE A 92 -8.61 -6.17 11.43
C PHE A 92 -7.19 -6.77 11.32
N ALA A 93 -6.57 -7.13 12.44
CA ALA A 93 -5.28 -7.82 12.46
C ALA A 93 -5.34 -9.19 11.78
N LEU A 94 -6.39 -9.98 12.01
CA LEU A 94 -6.58 -11.28 11.36
C LEU A 94 -6.76 -11.14 9.85
N LEU A 95 -7.53 -10.14 9.38
CA LEU A 95 -7.71 -9.87 7.96
C LEU A 95 -6.39 -9.46 7.29
N ILE A 96 -5.60 -8.61 7.93
CA ILE A 96 -4.26 -8.24 7.45
C ILE A 96 -3.33 -9.46 7.40
N GLY A 97 -3.35 -10.32 8.42
CA GLY A 97 -2.57 -11.55 8.44
C GLY A 97 -2.95 -12.54 7.34
N LEU A 98 -4.26 -12.69 7.08
CA LEU A 98 -4.77 -13.51 5.98
C LEU A 98 -4.32 -12.93 4.63
N TRP A 99 -4.48 -11.62 4.42
CA TRP A 99 -4.04 -10.96 3.20
C TRP A 99 -2.54 -11.15 2.98
N MET A 100 -1.71 -10.86 3.98
CA MET A 100 -0.26 -11.09 3.92
C MET A 100 0.10 -12.52 3.51
N THR A 101 -0.59 -13.50 4.09
CA THR A 101 -0.37 -14.92 3.79
C THR A 101 -0.76 -15.24 2.34
N THR A 102 -1.95 -14.81 1.90
CA THR A 102 -2.40 -14.98 0.52
C THR A 102 -1.44 -14.32 -0.47
N HIS A 103 -0.95 -13.13 -0.14
CA HIS A 103 -0.04 -12.38 -0.99
C HIS A 103 1.31 -13.10 -1.16
N THR A 104 1.89 -13.52 -0.05
CA THR A 104 3.15 -14.25 -0.02
C THR A 104 3.10 -15.57 -0.80
N LEU A 105 1.98 -16.30 -0.68
CA LEU A 105 1.83 -17.61 -1.29
C LEU A 105 1.43 -17.55 -2.76
N LEU A 106 0.63 -16.56 -3.17
CA LEU A 106 -0.01 -16.56 -4.49
C LEU A 106 0.45 -15.42 -5.40
N PHE A 107 0.73 -14.23 -4.88
CA PHE A 107 0.88 -13.02 -5.70
C PHE A 107 2.34 -12.60 -5.88
N LEU A 108 3.21 -12.93 -4.93
CA LEU A 108 4.62 -12.53 -5.00
C LEU A 108 5.43 -13.41 -5.94
N GLU A 109 6.15 -12.79 -6.86
CA GLU A 109 7.20 -13.45 -7.66
C GLU A 109 8.45 -13.76 -6.82
N MET A 110 8.82 -12.84 -5.92
CA MET A 110 9.93 -13.00 -4.97
C MET A 110 9.53 -12.48 -3.60
N ASN A 111 10.08 -13.05 -2.53
CA ASN A 111 9.73 -12.59 -1.19
C ASN A 111 10.29 -11.19 -0.87
N VAL A 112 11.26 -10.69 -1.66
CA VAL A 112 11.84 -9.35 -1.45
C VAL A 112 10.78 -8.24 -1.55
N GLU A 113 9.77 -8.42 -2.40
CA GLU A 113 8.66 -7.47 -2.58
C GLU A 113 7.88 -7.20 -1.28
N LEU A 114 8.01 -8.05 -0.26
CA LEU A 114 7.48 -7.77 1.08
C LEU A 114 8.11 -6.53 1.73
N VAL A 115 9.20 -5.97 1.19
CA VAL A 115 9.80 -4.70 1.62
C VAL A 115 8.83 -3.52 1.44
N HIS A 116 7.88 -3.62 0.52
CA HIS A 116 6.83 -2.61 0.32
C HIS A 116 5.98 -2.44 1.60
N VAL A 117 5.74 -3.54 2.34
CA VAL A 117 4.92 -3.50 3.56
C VAL A 117 5.50 -2.53 4.61
N PRO A 118 6.75 -2.67 5.10
CA PRO A 118 7.31 -1.71 6.04
C PRO A 118 7.47 -0.31 5.44
N MET A 119 7.76 -0.17 4.14
CA MET A 119 7.87 1.14 3.48
C MET A 119 6.55 1.92 3.58
N TYR A 120 5.45 1.34 3.13
CA TYR A 120 4.14 1.99 3.14
C TYR A 120 3.51 2.05 4.54
N ALA A 121 3.90 1.16 5.46
CA ALA A 121 3.53 1.30 6.87
C ALA A 121 4.13 2.57 7.49
N ILE A 122 5.42 2.85 7.24
CA ILE A 122 6.09 4.08 7.70
C ILE A 122 5.46 5.32 7.05
N LEU A 123 5.16 5.26 5.75
CA LEU A 123 4.45 6.34 5.07
C LEU A 123 3.09 6.63 5.73
N ALA A 124 2.34 5.57 6.10
CA ALA A 124 1.07 5.72 6.81
C ALA A 124 1.21 6.51 8.12
N PHE A 125 2.31 6.34 8.87
CA PHE A 125 2.59 7.11 10.09
C PHE A 125 2.70 8.61 9.80
N PHE A 126 3.52 9.00 8.83
CA PHE A 126 3.71 10.41 8.47
C PHE A 126 2.40 11.04 7.98
N LEU A 127 1.71 10.37 7.05
CA LEU A 127 0.44 10.86 6.51
C LEU A 127 -0.65 10.92 7.59
N TYR A 128 -0.70 9.95 8.51
CA TYR A 128 -1.67 9.99 9.61
C TYR A 128 -1.43 11.19 10.52
N PHE A 129 -0.18 11.51 10.85
CA PHE A 129 0.10 12.67 11.69
C PHE A 129 -0.14 14.01 10.98
N ALA A 130 -0.01 14.04 9.65
CA ALA A 130 -0.42 15.17 8.82
C ALA A 130 -1.95 15.38 8.85
N PHE A 131 -2.75 14.34 8.54
CA PHE A 131 -4.19 14.51 8.30
C PHE A 131 -5.09 14.12 9.50
N ARG A 132 -4.64 13.23 10.38
CA ARG A 132 -5.41 12.63 11.48
C ARG A 132 -6.72 11.97 11.01
N HIS A 133 -6.75 11.52 9.76
CA HIS A 133 -7.93 10.95 9.11
C HIS A 133 -7.53 9.82 8.14
N TRP A 134 -8.00 8.60 8.37
CA TRP A 134 -7.59 7.42 7.60
C TRP A 134 -7.90 7.54 6.12
N THR A 135 -9.09 8.06 5.77
CA THR A 135 -9.44 8.27 4.35
C THR A 135 -8.45 9.18 3.63
N MET A 136 -7.94 10.23 4.29
CA MET A 136 -6.94 11.09 3.66
C MET A 136 -5.58 10.42 3.54
N VAL A 137 -5.21 9.59 4.52
CA VAL A 137 -4.00 8.75 4.43
C VAL A 137 -4.07 7.85 3.21
N VAL A 138 -5.18 7.13 3.04
CA VAL A 138 -5.40 6.24 1.88
C VAL A 138 -5.42 7.02 0.57
N LEU A 139 -6.16 8.12 0.50
CA LEU A 139 -6.32 8.90 -0.72
C LEU A 139 -5.02 9.60 -1.17
N VAL A 140 -4.17 10.01 -0.24
CA VAL A 140 -2.85 10.60 -0.56
C VAL A 140 -1.83 9.52 -0.88
N ALA A 141 -1.87 8.38 -0.19
CA ALA A 141 -0.94 7.29 -0.45
C ALA A 141 -1.20 6.60 -1.79
N LEU A 142 -2.46 6.43 -2.20
CA LEU A 142 -2.80 5.72 -3.44
C LEU A 142 -2.10 6.25 -4.70
N PRO A 143 -2.08 7.56 -5.02
CA PRO A 143 -1.33 8.03 -6.19
C PRO A 143 0.19 7.86 -6.03
N ILE A 144 0.72 7.80 -4.81
CA ILE A 144 2.14 7.51 -4.57
C ILE A 144 2.43 6.04 -4.94
N MET A 145 1.60 5.11 -4.45
CA MET A 145 1.68 3.67 -4.77
C MET A 145 1.58 3.42 -6.27
N LEU A 146 0.58 4.05 -6.92
CA LEU A 146 0.40 3.88 -8.35
C LEU A 146 1.57 4.45 -9.17
N TYR A 147 2.16 5.55 -8.69
CA TYR A 147 3.30 6.19 -9.35
C TYR A 147 4.61 5.44 -9.13
N ASP A 148 4.81 4.84 -7.96
CA ASP A 148 5.93 3.96 -7.65
C ASP A 148 6.01 2.81 -8.67
N GLU A 149 4.94 2.04 -8.79
CA GLU A 149 4.83 0.94 -9.76
C GLU A 149 4.86 1.42 -11.22
N TRP A 150 4.34 2.60 -11.49
CA TRP A 150 4.41 3.18 -12.83
C TRP A 150 5.85 3.55 -13.20
N TYR A 151 6.59 4.12 -12.26
CA TYR A 151 7.97 4.53 -12.45
C TYR A 151 8.88 3.31 -12.62
N GLN A 152 8.65 2.26 -11.84
CA GLN A 152 9.34 0.98 -12.03
C GLN A 152 9.06 0.38 -13.42
N TYR A 153 7.78 0.30 -13.80
CA TYR A 153 7.37 -0.28 -15.08
C TYR A 153 7.85 0.50 -16.32
N ILE A 154 7.83 1.84 -16.28
CA ILE A 154 8.12 2.68 -17.45
C ILE A 154 9.56 3.19 -17.49
N VAL A 155 10.20 3.39 -16.34
CA VAL A 155 11.49 4.07 -16.25
C VAL A 155 12.60 3.14 -15.77
N LEU A 156 12.49 2.58 -14.55
CA LEU A 156 13.60 1.82 -13.96
C LEU A 156 13.82 0.47 -14.64
N HIS A 157 12.73 -0.26 -14.90
CA HIS A 157 12.79 -1.64 -15.37
C HIS A 157 12.05 -1.82 -16.70
N ALA A 158 12.02 -0.78 -17.54
CA ALA A 158 11.31 -0.76 -18.83
C ALA A 158 11.68 -1.91 -19.80
N HIS A 159 12.84 -2.54 -19.60
CA HIS A 159 13.33 -3.66 -20.41
C HIS A 159 13.10 -5.04 -19.79
N TYR A 160 12.74 -5.08 -18.51
CA TYR A 160 12.57 -6.29 -17.72
C TYR A 160 11.10 -6.52 -17.38
N GLU A 161 10.42 -5.47 -16.89
CA GLU A 161 9.01 -5.53 -16.52
C GLU A 161 8.12 -5.58 -17.75
N THR A 162 7.29 -6.63 -17.81
CA THR A 162 6.39 -6.87 -18.95
C THR A 162 4.94 -6.55 -18.61
N TYR A 163 4.63 -6.13 -17.39
CA TYR A 163 3.30 -5.71 -17.00
C TYR A 163 3.38 -4.72 -15.83
N TYR A 164 2.34 -3.91 -15.69
CA TYR A 164 2.19 -3.04 -14.54
C TYR A 164 1.75 -3.88 -13.33
N SER A 165 2.59 -3.96 -12.29
CA SER A 165 2.40 -4.87 -11.16
C SER A 165 1.33 -4.35 -10.18
N PHE A 166 0.07 -4.69 -10.45
CA PHE A 166 -1.00 -4.50 -9.46
C PHE A 166 -0.81 -5.38 -8.21
N ASN A 167 0.03 -6.41 -8.28
CA ASN A 167 0.40 -7.21 -7.13
C ASN A 167 1.18 -6.35 -6.14
N ASP A 168 2.18 -5.60 -6.60
CA ASP A 168 3.02 -4.79 -5.72
C ASP A 168 2.26 -3.56 -5.20
N VAL A 169 1.39 -2.94 -6.02
CA VAL A 169 0.41 -1.94 -5.51
C VAL A 169 -0.43 -2.52 -4.36
N MET A 170 -0.85 -3.79 -4.46
CA MET A 170 -1.59 -4.45 -3.38
C MET A 170 -0.72 -4.69 -2.15
N CYS A 171 0.57 -4.99 -2.32
CA CYS A 171 1.54 -5.06 -1.23
C CYS A 171 1.70 -3.70 -0.53
N ASP A 172 1.66 -2.60 -1.29
CA ASP A 172 1.70 -1.24 -0.73
C ASP A 172 0.46 -0.93 0.11
N VAL A 173 -0.74 -1.25 -0.41
CA VAL A 173 -1.98 -1.04 0.33
C VAL A 173 -1.99 -1.90 1.61
N LEU A 174 -1.43 -3.11 1.56
CA LEU A 174 -1.22 -3.94 2.74
C LEU A 174 -0.26 -3.27 3.74
N GLY A 175 0.85 -2.71 3.29
CA GLY A 175 1.76 -1.91 4.12
C GLY A 175 1.05 -0.74 4.81
N LEU A 176 0.25 0.01 4.04
CA LEU A 176 -0.57 1.09 4.58
C LEU A 176 -1.55 0.59 5.65
N ALA A 177 -2.20 -0.55 5.42
CA ALA A 177 -3.11 -1.18 6.37
C ALA A 177 -2.40 -1.57 7.67
N VAL A 178 -1.19 -2.13 7.58
CA VAL A 178 -0.34 -2.46 8.74
C VAL A 178 0.00 -1.20 9.53
N GLY A 179 0.42 -0.12 8.86
CA GLY A 179 0.72 1.16 9.52
C GLY A 179 -0.49 1.76 10.24
N LEU A 180 -1.67 1.73 9.61
CA LEU A 180 -2.92 2.19 10.23
C LEU A 180 -3.35 1.31 11.42
N LEU A 181 -3.19 -0.02 11.33
CA LEU A 181 -3.42 -0.94 12.43
C LEU A 181 -2.51 -0.60 13.62
N LEU A 182 -1.21 -0.41 13.37
CA LEU A 182 -0.22 -0.04 14.39
C LEU A 182 -0.60 1.26 15.11
N LEU A 183 -0.96 2.30 14.36
CA LEU A 183 -1.47 3.55 14.91
C LEU A 183 -2.70 3.32 15.79
N ALA A 184 -3.66 2.51 15.34
CA ALA A 184 -4.86 2.18 16.12
C ALA A 184 -4.52 1.49 17.44
N ILE A 185 -3.60 0.52 17.44
CA ILE A 185 -3.13 -0.21 18.64
C ILE A 185 -2.46 0.76 19.63
N LEU A 186 -1.66 1.70 19.12
CA LEU A 186 -1.03 2.76 19.92
C LEU A 186 -2.05 3.73 20.52
N GLY A 187 -3.29 3.71 20.01
CA GLY A 187 -4.39 4.55 20.48
C GLY A 187 -4.62 5.79 19.63
N PHE A 188 -4.01 5.86 18.45
CA PHE A 188 -4.20 6.92 17.48
C PHE A 188 -5.36 6.59 16.55
N TYR A 189 -6.55 6.99 16.97
CA TYR A 189 -7.79 6.79 16.23
C TYR A 189 -8.10 7.98 15.32
N PRO A 190 -8.79 7.77 14.19
CA PRO A 190 -9.19 8.88 13.33
C PRO A 190 -10.18 9.81 14.07
N LYS A 191 -9.91 11.12 13.99
CA LYS A 191 -10.74 12.13 14.67
C LYS A 191 -12.12 12.26 14.01
N ARG A 192 -13.15 12.51 14.82
CA ARG A 192 -14.46 12.92 14.31
C ARG A 192 -14.42 14.40 13.90
N ARG A 193 -14.11 14.65 12.63
CA ARG A 193 -14.18 15.98 12.03
C ARG A 193 -14.83 15.96 10.65
N ARG A 194 -15.36 17.11 10.25
CA ARG A 194 -15.74 17.33 8.85
C ARG A 194 -14.46 17.45 8.02
N LEU A 195 -14.55 17.07 6.76
CA LEU A 195 -13.47 17.31 5.81
C LEU A 195 -13.28 18.81 5.62
N HIS A 196 -12.04 19.26 5.61
CA HIS A 196 -11.66 20.61 5.26
C HIS A 196 -11.84 20.85 3.76
N PHE A 197 -11.95 22.12 3.38
CA PHE A 197 -12.11 22.51 1.98
C PHE A 197 -11.01 21.95 1.06
N VAL A 198 -9.75 21.95 1.51
CA VAL A 198 -8.62 21.36 0.76
C VAL A 198 -8.81 19.86 0.52
N GLU A 199 -9.39 19.14 1.48
CA GLU A 199 -9.65 17.70 1.35
C GLU A 199 -10.79 17.42 0.38
N TRP A 200 -11.81 18.30 0.33
CA TRP A 200 -12.84 18.25 -0.70
C TRP A 200 -12.29 18.55 -2.09
N ILE A 201 -11.40 19.53 -2.23
CA ILE A 201 -10.69 19.79 -3.49
C ILE A 201 -9.93 18.53 -3.91
N TYR A 202 -9.21 17.91 -2.98
CA TYR A 202 -8.45 16.69 -3.26
C TYR A 202 -9.37 15.56 -3.73
N LEU A 203 -10.49 15.32 -3.05
CA LEU A 203 -11.48 14.32 -3.45
C LEU A 203 -12.07 14.60 -4.83
N ALA A 204 -12.39 15.86 -5.13
CA ALA A 204 -12.90 16.27 -6.43
C ALA A 204 -11.83 16.05 -7.52
N ALA A 205 -10.59 16.46 -7.27
CA ALA A 205 -9.47 16.26 -8.19
C ALA A 205 -9.20 14.76 -8.43
N PHE A 206 -9.23 13.94 -7.39
CA PHE A 206 -9.10 12.49 -7.50
C PHE A 206 -10.23 11.88 -8.33
N SER A 207 -11.48 12.29 -8.08
CA SER A 207 -12.64 11.82 -8.84
C SER A 207 -12.57 12.22 -10.31
N LEU A 208 -12.19 13.47 -10.60
CA LEU A 208 -11.99 13.96 -11.96
C LEU A 208 -10.83 13.23 -12.66
N SER A 209 -9.76 12.92 -11.94
CA SER A 209 -8.65 12.13 -12.46
C SER A 209 -9.11 10.72 -12.82
N GLY A 210 -9.92 10.06 -11.98
CA GLY A 210 -10.51 8.76 -12.30
C GLY A 210 -11.38 8.80 -13.57
N LEU A 211 -12.23 9.82 -13.72
CA LEU A 211 -13.03 10.02 -14.93
C LEU A 211 -12.15 10.27 -16.17
N TYR A 212 -11.08 11.03 -16.02
CA TYR A 212 -10.11 11.27 -17.09
C TYR A 212 -9.38 9.98 -17.51
N PHE A 213 -8.96 9.15 -16.54
CA PHE A 213 -8.38 7.83 -16.80
C PHE A 213 -9.37 6.91 -17.53
N ALA A 214 -10.64 6.87 -17.10
CA ALA A 214 -11.68 6.10 -17.78
C ALA A 214 -11.91 6.59 -19.22
N TRP A 215 -11.86 7.91 -19.44
CA TRP A 215 -11.93 8.49 -20.78
C TRP A 215 -10.73 8.11 -21.64
N LEU A 216 -9.50 8.17 -21.11
CA LEU A 216 -8.29 7.74 -21.82
C LEU A 216 -8.35 6.26 -22.20
N TRP A 217 -8.83 5.40 -21.29
CA TRP A 217 -9.09 3.99 -21.56
C TRP A 217 -10.11 3.80 -22.67
N HIS A 218 -11.27 4.46 -22.58
CA HIS A 218 -12.31 4.38 -23.59
C HIS A 218 -11.84 4.86 -24.98
N LYS A 219 -10.95 5.85 -25.03
CA LYS A 219 -10.34 6.34 -26.27
C LYS A 219 -9.20 5.46 -26.78
N GLY A 220 -8.78 4.41 -26.06
CA GLY A 220 -7.70 3.52 -26.45
C GLY A 220 -6.29 4.10 -26.29
N TYR A 221 -6.15 5.22 -25.56
CA TYR A 221 -4.84 5.73 -25.14
C TYR A 221 -4.21 4.84 -24.08
N LEU A 222 -5.05 4.22 -23.25
CA LEU A 222 -4.66 3.18 -22.30
C LEU A 222 -5.35 1.88 -22.72
N ILE A 223 -4.60 0.78 -22.79
CA ILE A 223 -5.16 -0.54 -23.11
C ILE A 223 -4.68 -1.59 -22.11
N GLY A 224 -5.53 -2.57 -21.86
CA GLY A 224 -5.19 -3.67 -20.96
C GLY A 224 -4.07 -4.55 -21.48
N TYR A 225 -4.12 -4.92 -22.77
CA TYR A 225 -3.26 -5.96 -23.34
C TYR A 225 -2.56 -5.49 -24.60
N GLN A 226 -1.34 -5.96 -24.82
CA GLN A 226 -0.54 -5.63 -26.01
C GLN A 226 -1.23 -6.01 -27.33
N ALA A 227 -2.01 -7.09 -27.34
CA ALA A 227 -2.75 -7.54 -28.52
C ALA A 227 -3.81 -6.53 -29.00
N ASP A 228 -4.32 -5.69 -28.10
CA ASP A 228 -5.37 -4.70 -28.37
C ASP A 228 -4.79 -3.34 -28.80
N ARG A 229 -3.50 -3.28 -29.15
CA ARG A 229 -2.79 -2.03 -29.38
C ARG A 229 -3.27 -1.29 -30.61
N LEU A 230 -3.62 -0.01 -30.40
CA LEU A 230 -3.98 0.93 -31.45
C LEU A 230 -2.80 1.85 -31.78
N LEU A 231 -2.85 2.50 -32.94
CA LEU A 231 -1.79 3.41 -33.40
C LEU A 231 -1.49 4.56 -32.41
N HIS A 232 -2.52 5.05 -31.72
CA HIS A 232 -2.41 6.15 -30.75
C HIS A 232 -2.31 5.69 -29.29
N THR A 233 -2.21 4.38 -29.02
CA THR A 233 -2.01 3.87 -27.66
C THR A 233 -0.70 4.42 -27.08
N ARG A 234 -0.79 4.95 -25.85
CA ARG A 234 0.35 5.51 -25.12
C ARG A 234 0.82 4.63 -23.97
N PHE A 235 -0.06 3.80 -23.42
CA PHE A 235 0.27 2.93 -22.30
C PHE A 235 -0.44 1.59 -22.44
N VAL A 236 0.30 0.51 -22.17
CA VAL A 236 -0.17 -0.87 -22.20
C VAL A 236 0.05 -1.45 -20.81
N PHE A 237 -0.99 -1.96 -20.15
CA PHE A 237 -0.86 -2.49 -18.80
C PHE A 237 -0.20 -3.86 -18.75
N ASN A 238 -0.38 -4.70 -19.76
CA ASN A 238 0.14 -6.06 -19.77
C ASN A 238 0.66 -6.44 -21.16
N GLN A 239 1.96 -6.71 -21.21
CA GLN A 239 2.74 -7.11 -22.38
C GLN A 239 3.25 -8.56 -22.29
N LEU A 240 2.75 -9.36 -21.33
CA LEU A 240 3.08 -10.78 -21.21
C LEU A 240 2.71 -11.54 -22.50
N LEU A 241 3.44 -12.61 -22.80
CA LEU A 241 3.18 -13.45 -23.97
C LEU A 241 1.81 -14.14 -23.91
N ASN A 242 1.38 -14.55 -22.71
CA ASN A 242 0.09 -15.20 -22.45
C ASN A 242 -0.76 -14.38 -21.45
N PRO A 243 -1.22 -13.18 -21.83
CA PRO A 243 -1.80 -12.23 -20.88
C PRO A 243 -3.18 -12.64 -20.35
N ALA A 244 -3.82 -13.64 -20.96
CA ALA A 244 -5.08 -14.20 -20.51
C ALA A 244 -4.92 -15.17 -19.31
N GLN A 245 -3.73 -15.74 -19.13
CA GLN A 245 -3.41 -16.66 -18.04
C GLN A 245 -3.19 -15.87 -16.75
N LEU A 246 -3.85 -16.29 -15.66
CA LEU A 246 -3.64 -15.69 -14.35
C LEU A 246 -2.33 -16.18 -13.74
N TRP A 247 -2.05 -17.47 -13.89
CA TRP A 247 -0.81 -18.07 -13.41
C TRP A 247 0.30 -17.84 -14.42
N GLN A 248 1.41 -17.30 -13.95
CA GLN A 248 2.62 -17.02 -14.70
C GLN A 248 3.79 -17.72 -14.01
N ILE A 249 4.81 -18.03 -14.80
CA ILE A 249 6.06 -18.58 -14.31
C ILE A 249 7.11 -17.49 -14.49
N HIS A 250 7.71 -17.08 -13.39
CA HIS A 250 8.76 -16.06 -13.44
C HIS A 250 9.97 -16.58 -14.21
N SER A 251 10.47 -15.79 -15.16
CA SER A 251 11.44 -16.24 -16.18
C SER A 251 12.80 -16.66 -15.58
N TYR A 252 13.18 -16.06 -14.46
CA TYR A 252 14.47 -16.32 -13.80
C TYR A 252 14.37 -17.29 -12.62
N THR A 253 13.28 -17.21 -11.85
CA THR A 253 13.13 -17.96 -10.59
C THR A 253 12.30 -19.22 -10.75
N PHE A 254 11.60 -19.38 -11.87
CA PHE A 254 10.65 -20.47 -12.15
C PHE A 254 9.52 -20.60 -11.12
N LYS A 255 9.34 -19.59 -10.26
CA LYS A 255 8.24 -19.56 -9.30
C LYS A 255 6.94 -19.31 -10.05
N GLU A 256 5.93 -20.11 -9.73
CA GLU A 256 4.57 -19.89 -10.19
C GLU A 256 3.87 -18.86 -9.30
N TYR A 257 3.23 -17.87 -9.91
CA TYR A 257 2.54 -16.79 -9.20
C TYR A 257 1.36 -16.26 -10.02
N MET A 258 0.42 -15.60 -9.36
CA MET A 258 -0.78 -15.05 -9.98
C MET A 258 -0.57 -13.58 -10.35
N VAL A 259 -0.72 -13.23 -11.62
CA VAL A 259 -0.73 -11.85 -12.11
C VAL A 259 -2.16 -11.37 -12.30
N PHE A 260 -2.51 -10.24 -11.68
CA PHE A 260 -3.82 -9.64 -11.88
C PHE A 260 -3.99 -9.13 -13.30
N LYS A 261 -5.15 -9.45 -13.90
CA LYS A 261 -5.62 -8.75 -15.10
C LYS A 261 -5.85 -7.27 -14.79
N PRO A 262 -5.62 -6.33 -15.72
CA PRO A 262 -5.67 -4.90 -15.41
C PRO A 262 -6.96 -4.45 -14.72
N ILE A 263 -8.13 -4.87 -15.21
CA ILE A 263 -9.42 -4.52 -14.60
C ILE A 263 -9.58 -5.14 -13.20
N MET A 264 -9.09 -6.38 -13.00
CA MET A 264 -9.10 -7.04 -11.69
C MET A 264 -8.20 -6.28 -10.71
N GLY A 265 -6.98 -5.93 -11.13
CA GLY A 265 -6.02 -5.16 -10.33
C GLY A 265 -6.60 -3.82 -9.88
N VAL A 266 -7.14 -3.02 -10.80
CA VAL A 266 -7.82 -1.75 -10.48
C VAL A 266 -8.96 -1.96 -9.48
N SER A 267 -9.81 -2.96 -9.72
CA SER A 267 -10.97 -3.23 -8.87
C SER A 267 -10.57 -3.63 -7.44
N ILE A 268 -9.56 -4.50 -7.31
CA ILE A 268 -9.10 -5.00 -6.01
C ILE A 268 -8.33 -3.92 -5.24
N VAL A 269 -7.48 -3.13 -5.91
CA VAL A 269 -6.77 -2.00 -5.29
C VAL A 269 -7.78 -0.98 -4.75
N LEU A 270 -8.70 -0.51 -5.60
CA LEU A 270 -9.72 0.47 -5.19
C LEU A 270 -10.64 -0.10 -4.10
N GLY A 271 -11.07 -1.36 -4.24
CA GLY A 271 -11.88 -2.06 -3.24
C GLY A 271 -11.18 -2.13 -1.88
N SER A 272 -9.89 -2.45 -1.87
CA SER A 272 -9.06 -2.50 -0.66
C SER A 272 -8.90 -1.13 -0.02
N CYS A 273 -8.63 -0.08 -0.81
CA CYS A 273 -8.57 1.30 -0.33
C CYS A 273 -9.92 1.74 0.29
N ILE A 274 -11.04 1.41 -0.35
CA ILE A 274 -12.38 1.70 0.16
C ILE A 274 -12.63 0.95 1.48
N ALA A 275 -12.27 -0.33 1.56
CA ALA A 275 -12.39 -1.12 2.78
C ALA A 275 -11.58 -0.51 3.94
N LEU A 276 -10.36 -0.03 3.69
CA LEU A 276 -9.57 0.69 4.70
C LEU A 276 -10.22 2.00 5.13
N CYS A 277 -10.85 2.73 4.21
CA CYS A 277 -11.62 3.93 4.55
C CYS A 277 -12.80 3.59 5.48
N PHE A 278 -13.54 2.51 5.20
CA PHE A 278 -14.62 2.04 6.06
C PHE A 278 -14.13 1.55 7.43
N ALA A 279 -12.99 0.85 7.47
CA ALA A 279 -12.35 0.47 8.73
C ALA A 279 -12.05 1.71 9.60
N GLY A 280 -11.58 2.79 8.98
CA GLY A 280 -11.37 4.07 9.66
C GLY A 280 -12.65 4.67 10.26
N LEU A 281 -13.80 4.50 9.61
CA LEU A 281 -15.10 4.93 10.17
C LEU A 281 -15.50 4.09 11.39
N PHE A 282 -15.18 2.79 11.38
CA PHE A 282 -15.43 1.90 12.53
C PHE A 282 -14.58 2.29 13.74
N PHE A 283 -13.29 2.58 13.53
CA PHE A 283 -12.34 2.96 14.59
C PHE A 283 -12.41 4.42 15.02
N ARG A 284 -13.35 5.20 14.49
CA ARG A 284 -13.48 6.62 14.78
C ARG A 284 -13.72 6.85 16.28
N GLU A 285 -13.09 7.88 16.84
CA GLU A 285 -13.36 8.28 18.23
C GLU A 285 -14.85 8.54 18.40
N ARG A 286 -15.50 7.72 19.25
CA ARG A 286 -16.86 7.97 19.72
C ARG A 286 -16.76 8.95 20.88
N SER A 287 -17.50 10.06 20.81
CA SER A 287 -17.77 10.88 21.99
C SER A 287 -18.48 9.98 23.00
N ILE A 288 -17.80 9.69 24.11
CA ILE A 288 -18.41 9.09 25.29
C ILE A 288 -19.36 10.13 25.89
#